data_AF-A0A5E4QF90-F1
#
_entry.id   AF-A0A5E4QF90-F1
#
_cell.length_a   1.000
_cell.length_b   1.000
_cell.length_c   1.000
_cell.angle_alpha   90.00
_cell.angle_beta   90.00
_cell.angle_gamma   90.00
#
_symmetry.space_group_name_H-M   'P 1'
#
loop_
_entity.id
_entity.type
_entity.pdbx_description
1 polymer ?
#
loop_
_entity_poly.entity_id
_entity_poly.type
_entity_poly.pdbx_seq_one_letter_code
_entity_poly.pdbx_strand_id
1 'polypeptide(L)'
;MLAAFWSFILFLSEAFGIKWAPLNVPLSRRLQTLAATGWICLILFGEAFAVLLFIKILYSSLWYLAIIYAIWMLNDIDVCHRGGRTIEWVRNWKWWSYYRDYFPIKLVKTTELDPSKNYLFACFPHGVVCSGAFGAFGTNALDFYKVFPGLSCHMITLAGHFMVPLFRDLVLALGGCASSQESLLYLLDTKRHQGNCVALIVGGAAEALDSHPGEYKVILSRRKGFIRVALKSGAPLVPVFSFGETDVFRPPSNPHDSLLRKFQERFRQLTGISPLFPIGRGVFQYTFGVLPMRAPITTVVRKNLDPTDEEIDSLHAEFTKRLIDLFEAEKSKYLKNYENIQLIIT
;
A
#
# COMPACT_ATOMS: atom_id res chain seq x y z
N MET A 1 -28.15 7.72 -37.64
CA MET A 1 -28.16 7.26 -36.23
C MET A 1 -26.74 7.29 -35.62
N LEU A 2 -25.76 6.57 -36.19
CA LEU A 2 -24.36 6.58 -35.72
C LEU A 2 -23.68 7.98 -35.75
N ALA A 3 -23.92 8.78 -36.79
CA ALA A 3 -23.35 10.14 -36.87
C ALA A 3 -23.91 11.08 -35.79
N ALA A 4 -25.22 11.05 -35.54
CA ALA A 4 -25.85 11.85 -34.49
C ALA A 4 -25.38 11.43 -33.08
N PHE A 5 -25.19 10.12 -32.86
CA PHE A 5 -24.62 9.60 -31.63
C PHE A 5 -23.16 10.07 -31.42
N TRP A 6 -22.34 10.05 -32.48
CA TRP A 6 -20.95 10.51 -32.41
C TRP A 6 -20.86 12.01 -32.16
N SER A 7 -21.66 12.82 -32.85
CA SER A 7 -21.73 14.27 -32.61
C SER A 7 -22.18 14.60 -31.19
N PHE A 8 -23.12 13.83 -30.63
CA PHE A 8 -23.55 13.97 -29.24
C PHE A 8 -22.43 13.62 -28.23
N ILE A 9 -21.68 12.55 -28.48
CA ILE A 9 -20.51 12.21 -27.65
C ILE A 9 -19.44 13.31 -27.72
N LEU A 10 -19.17 13.86 -28.90
CA LEU A 10 -18.21 14.95 -29.07
C LEU A 10 -18.66 16.21 -28.33
N PHE A 11 -19.93 16.59 -28.45
CA PHE A 11 -20.52 17.71 -27.71
C PHE A 11 -20.36 17.54 -26.19
N LEU A 12 -20.71 16.36 -25.64
CA LEU A 12 -20.50 16.09 -24.22
C LEU A 12 -19.01 16.10 -23.85
N SER A 13 -18.15 15.59 -24.72
CA SER A 13 -16.70 15.58 -24.48
C SER A 13 -16.13 16.98 -24.39
N GLU A 14 -16.57 17.90 -25.26
CA GLU A 14 -16.17 19.31 -25.21
C GLU A 14 -16.75 20.01 -23.98
N ALA A 15 -18.05 19.82 -23.70
CA ALA A 15 -18.73 20.43 -22.56
C ALA A 15 -18.08 20.05 -21.20
N PHE A 16 -17.60 18.81 -21.07
CA PHE A 16 -16.95 18.30 -19.86
C PHE A 16 -15.41 18.30 -19.93
N GLY A 17 -14.80 18.83 -21.00
CA GLY A 17 -13.34 18.83 -21.18
C GLY A 17 -12.72 17.42 -21.13
N ILE A 18 -13.42 16.43 -21.67
CA ILE A 18 -12.98 15.02 -21.67
C ILE A 18 -11.78 14.86 -22.60
N LYS A 19 -10.64 14.47 -22.01
CA LYS A 19 -9.43 14.16 -22.74
C LYS A 19 -9.37 12.66 -23.02
N TRP A 20 -9.83 12.23 -24.18
CA TRP A 20 -9.81 10.83 -24.58
C TRP A 20 -8.38 10.28 -24.72
N ALA A 21 -8.19 9.01 -24.37
CA ALA A 21 -6.93 8.33 -24.62
C ALA A 21 -6.73 8.13 -26.14
N PRO A 22 -5.51 8.30 -26.67
CA PRO A 22 -5.25 8.04 -28.08
C PRO A 22 -5.57 6.59 -28.47
N LEU A 23 -6.05 6.38 -29.69
CA LEU A 23 -6.33 5.03 -30.20
C LEU A 23 -5.05 4.23 -30.48
N ASN A 24 -3.95 4.92 -30.80
CA ASN A 24 -2.64 4.33 -31.13
C ASN A 24 -1.74 4.07 -29.90
N VAL A 25 -2.33 3.75 -28.74
CA VAL A 25 -1.56 3.37 -27.54
C VAL A 25 -1.01 1.94 -27.70
N PRO A 26 0.31 1.72 -27.53
CA PRO A 26 0.92 0.39 -27.62
C PRO A 26 0.30 -0.64 -26.66
N LEU A 27 0.31 -1.93 -27.03
CA LEU A 27 -0.24 -3.00 -26.21
C LEU A 27 0.38 -3.03 -24.79
N SER A 28 1.68 -2.81 -24.67
CA SER A 28 2.37 -2.75 -23.36
C SER A 28 1.75 -1.70 -22.42
N ARG A 29 1.45 -0.50 -22.94
CA ARG A 29 0.79 0.58 -22.19
C ARG A 29 -0.66 0.25 -21.83
N ARG A 30 -1.35 -0.52 -22.68
CA ARG A 30 -2.71 -1.03 -22.39
C ARG A 30 -2.69 -2.07 -21.29
N LEU A 31 -1.74 -3.00 -21.30
CA LEU A 31 -1.56 -4.01 -20.25
C LEU A 31 -1.18 -3.39 -18.90
N GLN A 32 -0.30 -2.38 -18.90
CA GLN A 32 -0.03 -1.58 -17.69
C GLN A 32 -1.28 -0.90 -17.16
N THR A 33 -2.09 -0.32 -18.05
CA THR A 33 -3.37 0.31 -17.67
C THR A 33 -4.33 -0.70 -17.08
N LEU A 34 -4.49 -1.86 -17.74
CA LEU A 34 -5.30 -2.98 -17.25
C LEU A 34 -4.82 -3.46 -15.88
N ALA A 35 -3.50 -3.57 -15.67
CA ALA A 35 -2.93 -4.01 -14.42
C ALA A 35 -3.25 -3.05 -13.26
N ALA A 36 -3.06 -1.75 -13.47
CA ALA A 36 -3.42 -0.72 -12.49
C ALA A 36 -4.93 -0.63 -12.25
N THR A 37 -5.75 -0.83 -13.29
CA THR A 37 -7.21 -0.90 -13.17
C THR A 37 -7.65 -2.11 -12.34
N GLY A 38 -7.14 -3.31 -12.64
CA GLY A 38 -7.48 -4.50 -11.85
C GLY A 38 -7.04 -4.38 -10.41
N TRP A 39 -5.87 -3.78 -10.15
CA TRP A 39 -5.41 -3.52 -8.79
C TRP A 39 -6.33 -2.56 -8.03
N ILE A 40 -6.67 -1.39 -8.58
CA ILE A 40 -7.55 -0.46 -7.86
C ILE A 40 -8.97 -1.01 -7.71
N CYS A 41 -9.48 -1.78 -8.68
CA CYS A 41 -10.75 -2.49 -8.55
C CYS A 41 -10.70 -3.55 -7.44
N LEU A 42 -9.58 -4.25 -7.29
CA LEU A 42 -9.39 -5.21 -6.19
C LEU A 42 -9.43 -4.50 -4.83
N ILE A 43 -8.77 -3.35 -4.68
CA ILE A 43 -8.81 -2.57 -3.43
C ILE A 43 -10.23 -2.06 -3.14
N LEU A 44 -10.93 -1.51 -4.13
CA LEU A 44 -12.23 -0.87 -3.90
C LEU A 44 -13.40 -1.85 -3.79
N PHE A 45 -13.36 -2.94 -4.56
CA PHE A 45 -14.51 -3.82 -4.74
C PHE A 45 -14.18 -5.30 -4.50
N GLY A 46 -12.91 -5.65 -4.29
CA GLY A 46 -12.46 -7.04 -4.18
C GLY A 46 -13.11 -7.79 -3.02
N GLU A 47 -13.20 -7.16 -1.85
CA GLU A 47 -13.84 -7.79 -0.68
C GLU A 47 -15.32 -8.05 -0.91
N ALA A 48 -16.07 -7.02 -1.36
CA ALA A 48 -17.49 -7.15 -1.64
C ALA A 48 -17.75 -8.22 -2.73
N PHE A 49 -16.94 -8.22 -3.79
CA PHE A 49 -17.00 -9.24 -4.83
C PHE A 49 -16.73 -10.64 -4.27
N ALA A 50 -15.72 -10.79 -3.41
CA ALA A 50 -15.36 -12.07 -2.81
C ALA A 50 -16.46 -12.61 -1.87
N VAL A 51 -17.08 -11.74 -1.07
CA VAL A 51 -18.24 -12.09 -0.23
C VAL A 51 -19.41 -12.55 -1.11
N LEU A 52 -19.76 -11.79 -2.14
CA LEU A 52 -20.85 -12.15 -3.05
C LEU A 52 -20.58 -13.47 -3.79
N LEU A 53 -19.33 -13.70 -4.21
CA LEU A 53 -18.92 -14.97 -4.82
C LEU A 53 -19.05 -16.13 -3.84
N PHE A 54 -18.59 -15.96 -2.60
CA PHE A 54 -18.71 -16.98 -1.56
C PHE A 54 -20.19 -17.33 -1.27
N ILE A 55 -21.04 -16.32 -1.11
CA ILE A 55 -22.50 -16.49 -0.95
C ILE A 55 -23.08 -17.23 -2.16
N LYS A 56 -22.69 -16.85 -3.38
CA LYS A 56 -23.17 -17.51 -4.60
C LYS A 56 -22.80 -19.00 -4.64
N ILE A 57 -21.58 -19.37 -4.21
CA ILE A 57 -21.17 -20.78 -4.10
C ILE A 57 -22.03 -21.50 -3.06
N LEU A 58 -22.26 -20.87 -1.90
CA LEU A 58 -23.06 -21.43 -0.81
C LEU A 58 -24.52 -21.70 -1.21
N TYR A 59 -25.11 -20.87 -2.07
CA TYR A 59 -26.48 -21.06 -2.58
C TYR A 59 -26.55 -21.84 -3.90
N SER A 60 -25.44 -22.43 -4.36
CA SER A 60 -25.40 -23.23 -5.58
C SER A 60 -25.38 -24.74 -5.29
N SER A 61 -25.38 -25.57 -6.34
CA SER A 61 -25.13 -27.00 -6.22
C SER A 61 -23.74 -27.35 -5.64
N LEU A 62 -22.83 -26.37 -5.54
CA LEU A 62 -21.50 -26.50 -4.97
C LEU A 62 -21.39 -26.06 -3.49
N TRP A 63 -22.52 -25.92 -2.77
CA TRP A 63 -22.56 -25.42 -1.39
C TRP A 63 -21.60 -26.13 -0.43
N TYR A 64 -21.38 -27.45 -0.62
CA TYR A 64 -20.49 -28.25 0.21
C TYR A 64 -19.04 -27.76 0.13
N LEU A 65 -18.59 -27.22 -1.01
CA LEU A 65 -17.26 -26.61 -1.14
C LEU A 65 -17.14 -25.33 -0.29
N ALA A 66 -18.19 -24.51 -0.25
CA ALA A 66 -18.21 -23.32 0.60
C ALA A 66 -18.14 -23.69 2.09
N ILE A 67 -18.85 -24.74 2.51
CA ILE A 67 -18.81 -25.22 3.90
C ILE A 67 -17.43 -25.79 4.25
N ILE A 68 -16.85 -26.64 3.40
CA ILE A 68 -15.50 -27.19 3.60
C ILE A 68 -14.47 -26.05 3.70
N TYR A 69 -14.54 -25.08 2.79
CA TYR A 69 -13.67 -23.90 2.81
C TYR A 69 -13.87 -23.06 4.10
N ALA A 70 -15.10 -22.83 4.53
CA ALA A 70 -15.39 -22.09 5.75
C ALA A 70 -14.82 -22.79 7.00
N ILE A 71 -14.97 -24.10 7.11
CA ILE A 71 -14.39 -24.89 8.19
C ILE A 71 -12.86 -24.76 8.17
N TRP A 72 -12.23 -24.90 7.01
CA TRP A 72 -10.78 -24.71 6.88
C TRP A 72 -10.36 -23.29 7.30
N MET A 73 -11.06 -22.26 6.81
CA MET A 73 -10.80 -20.86 7.12
C MET A 73 -10.91 -20.58 8.62
N LEU A 74 -11.90 -21.12 9.32
CA LEU A 74 -12.07 -20.95 10.76
C LEU A 74 -10.92 -21.58 11.56
N ASN A 75 -10.41 -22.73 11.12
CA ASN A 75 -9.24 -23.36 11.72
C ASN A 75 -7.92 -22.64 11.38
N ASP A 76 -7.93 -21.82 10.34
CA ASP A 76 -6.76 -21.12 9.78
C ASP A 76 -6.78 -19.61 10.06
N ILE A 77 -7.70 -19.13 10.91
CA ILE A 77 -7.96 -17.70 11.08
C ILE A 77 -6.73 -16.93 11.59
N ASP A 78 -5.96 -17.55 12.48
CA ASP A 78 -4.78 -16.97 13.11
C ASP A 78 -3.54 -16.92 12.21
N VAL A 79 -3.59 -17.51 11.00
CA VAL A 79 -2.40 -17.59 10.13
C VAL A 79 -1.84 -16.20 9.79
N CYS A 80 -2.70 -15.17 9.72
CA CYS A 80 -2.29 -13.78 9.47
C CYS A 80 -1.51 -13.15 10.64
N HIS A 81 -1.59 -13.75 11.84
CA HIS A 81 -0.81 -13.39 13.02
C HIS A 81 0.45 -14.25 13.18
N ARG A 82 0.61 -15.29 12.36
CA ARG A 82 1.69 -16.30 12.46
C ARG A 82 2.49 -16.43 11.16
N GLY A 83 2.75 -15.31 10.50
CA GLY A 83 3.62 -15.25 9.31
C GLY A 83 2.91 -15.33 7.95
N GLY A 84 1.59 -15.54 7.94
CA GLY A 84 0.80 -15.61 6.71
C GLY A 84 1.04 -16.88 5.90
N ARG A 85 0.69 -16.85 4.61
CA ARG A 85 0.88 -17.98 3.67
C ARG A 85 1.35 -17.45 2.33
N THR A 86 2.60 -16.99 2.28
CA THR A 86 3.19 -16.48 1.06
C THR A 86 3.25 -17.56 -0.02
N ILE A 87 2.83 -17.23 -1.23
CA ILE A 87 2.96 -18.08 -2.41
C ILE A 87 3.80 -17.33 -3.44
N GLU A 88 5.05 -17.75 -3.59
CA GLU A 88 6.01 -17.07 -4.49
C GLU A 88 5.51 -16.99 -5.93
N TRP A 89 4.77 -17.99 -6.41
CA TRP A 89 4.16 -17.92 -7.74
C TRP A 89 3.21 -16.72 -7.87
N VAL A 90 2.42 -16.41 -6.84
CA VAL A 90 1.51 -15.25 -6.83
C VAL A 90 2.31 -13.94 -6.79
N ARG A 91 3.35 -13.85 -5.95
CA ARG A 91 4.24 -12.67 -5.90
C ARG A 91 5.00 -12.42 -7.20
N ASN A 92 5.23 -13.47 -8.00
CA ASN A 92 5.94 -13.42 -9.29
C ASN A 92 5.01 -13.32 -10.51
N TRP A 93 3.69 -13.12 -10.33
CA TRP A 93 2.79 -12.93 -11.49
C TRP A 93 3.25 -11.79 -12.39
N LYS A 94 3.19 -12.02 -13.70
CA LYS A 94 3.55 -11.01 -14.72
C LYS A 94 2.73 -9.72 -14.60
N TRP A 95 1.53 -9.83 -14.02
CA TRP A 95 0.66 -8.71 -13.68
C TRP A 95 1.40 -7.61 -12.89
N TRP A 96 2.26 -7.99 -11.94
CA TRP A 96 2.98 -7.04 -11.09
C TRP A 96 4.07 -6.27 -11.85
N SER A 97 4.66 -6.85 -12.90
CA SER A 97 5.56 -6.09 -13.80
C SER A 97 4.79 -4.98 -14.53
N TYR A 98 3.59 -5.28 -15.03
CA TYR A 98 2.74 -4.27 -15.66
C TYR A 98 2.27 -3.20 -14.69
N TYR A 99 1.96 -3.58 -13.45
CA TYR A 99 1.64 -2.64 -12.37
C TYR A 99 2.81 -1.71 -12.06
N ARG A 100 4.02 -2.26 -11.85
CA ARG A 100 5.25 -1.49 -11.66
C ARG A 100 5.49 -0.52 -12.81
N ASP A 101 5.38 -0.99 -14.05
CA ASP A 101 5.63 -0.17 -15.24
C ASP A 101 4.48 0.83 -15.54
N TYR A 102 3.33 0.67 -14.89
CA TYR A 102 2.29 1.69 -14.88
C TYR A 102 2.79 2.94 -14.14
N PHE A 103 3.27 2.76 -12.91
CA PHE A 103 3.75 3.82 -11.99
C PHE A 103 5.27 4.05 -12.02
N PRO A 104 5.99 3.61 -13.06
CA PRO A 104 7.45 3.39 -12.99
C PRO A 104 8.06 3.17 -11.58
N ILE A 105 7.56 2.18 -10.82
CA ILE A 105 7.98 2.00 -9.41
C ILE A 105 9.47 1.62 -9.36
N LYS A 106 10.21 2.21 -8.41
CA LYS A 106 11.62 1.88 -8.12
C LYS A 106 11.82 1.59 -6.64
N LEU A 107 12.71 0.66 -6.34
CA LEU A 107 13.21 0.38 -4.99
C LEU A 107 14.68 0.73 -4.93
N VAL A 108 15.04 1.69 -4.07
CA VAL A 108 16.41 2.18 -3.89
C VAL A 108 16.91 1.75 -2.53
N LYS A 109 18.00 0.99 -2.53
CA LYS A 109 18.74 0.57 -1.35
C LYS A 109 19.91 1.50 -1.12
N THR A 110 19.98 2.12 0.06
CA THR A 110 21.10 3.02 0.42
C THR A 110 22.10 2.40 1.38
N THR A 111 21.77 1.25 1.98
CA THR A 111 22.66 0.49 2.86
C THR A 111 22.50 -0.99 2.64
N GLU A 112 23.55 -1.76 2.92
CA GLU A 112 23.44 -3.19 3.15
C GLU A 112 22.68 -3.46 4.45
N LEU A 113 21.92 -4.56 4.46
CA LEU A 113 21.22 -5.10 5.62
C LEU A 113 21.70 -6.54 5.82
N ASP A 114 22.09 -6.86 7.04
CA ASP A 114 22.56 -8.19 7.45
C ASP A 114 21.40 -9.20 7.40
N PRO A 115 21.48 -10.26 6.56
CA PRO A 115 20.42 -11.25 6.42
C PRO A 115 20.22 -12.16 7.62
N SER A 116 21.12 -12.12 8.62
CA SER A 116 20.93 -12.85 9.87
C SER A 116 19.92 -12.18 10.83
N LYS A 117 19.52 -10.93 10.55
CA LYS A 117 18.61 -10.13 11.40
C LYS A 117 17.23 -9.98 10.79
N ASN A 118 16.23 -9.77 11.64
CA ASN A 118 14.89 -9.35 11.25
C ASN A 118 14.77 -7.83 11.43
N TYR A 119 14.06 -7.17 10.52
CA TYR A 119 13.95 -5.72 10.45
C TYR A 119 12.49 -5.26 10.48
N LEU A 120 12.23 -4.15 11.18
CA LEU A 120 10.95 -3.45 11.10
C LEU A 120 11.10 -2.26 10.14
N PHE A 121 10.56 -2.40 8.94
CA PHE A 121 10.52 -1.36 7.93
C PHE A 121 9.35 -0.42 8.25
N ALA A 122 9.67 0.80 8.68
CA ALA A 122 8.71 1.83 8.98
C ALA A 122 8.53 2.72 7.73
N CYS A 123 7.42 2.48 7.03
CA CYS A 123 7.15 2.99 5.69
C CYS A 123 6.26 4.24 5.72
N PHE A 124 6.62 5.22 4.89
CA PHE A 124 5.92 6.49 4.70
C PHE A 124 5.96 6.96 3.23
N PRO A 125 5.06 7.84 2.80
CA PRO A 125 3.71 7.99 3.35
C PRO A 125 2.83 6.79 2.94
N HIS A 126 1.65 6.68 3.54
CA HIS A 126 0.59 5.75 3.14
C HIS A 126 0.06 6.10 1.75
N GLY A 127 -0.06 7.39 1.42
CA GLY A 127 -0.83 7.82 0.25
C GLY A 127 -2.28 7.36 0.35
N VAL A 128 -3.02 7.38 -0.76
CA VAL A 128 -4.41 6.90 -0.77
C VAL A 128 -4.48 5.37 -0.60
N VAL A 129 -3.53 4.62 -1.18
CA VAL A 129 -3.54 3.13 -1.25
C VAL A 129 -2.15 2.46 -1.23
N CYS A 130 -1.09 3.14 -0.76
CA CYS A 130 0.26 2.58 -0.59
C CYS A 130 0.86 1.88 -1.82
N SER A 131 0.69 2.45 -3.01
CA SER A 131 1.05 1.82 -4.29
C SER A 131 2.53 1.43 -4.38
N GLY A 132 3.41 2.32 -3.91
CA GLY A 132 4.86 2.10 -3.86
C GLY A 132 5.24 0.97 -2.91
N ALA A 133 4.76 1.03 -1.66
CA ALA A 133 5.02 -0.02 -0.67
C ALA A 133 4.44 -1.38 -1.10
N PHE A 134 3.24 -1.41 -1.69
CA PHE A 134 2.66 -2.63 -2.25
C PHE A 134 3.54 -3.20 -3.37
N GLY A 135 3.94 -2.37 -4.33
CA GLY A 135 4.82 -2.80 -5.43
C GLY A 135 6.19 -3.28 -4.95
N ALA A 136 6.75 -2.64 -3.91
CA ALA A 136 8.08 -2.94 -3.39
C ALA A 136 8.13 -4.14 -2.44
N PHE A 137 7.11 -4.33 -1.61
CA PHE A 137 7.15 -5.27 -0.48
C PHE A 137 6.10 -6.38 -0.57
N GLY A 138 4.95 -6.11 -1.19
CA GLY A 138 3.86 -7.07 -1.39
C GLY A 138 3.97 -7.91 -2.67
N THR A 139 4.91 -7.59 -3.56
CA THR A 139 5.13 -8.33 -4.82
C THR A 139 6.63 -8.51 -5.07
N ASN A 140 6.99 -9.32 -6.08
CA ASN A 140 8.36 -9.45 -6.55
C ASN A 140 8.64 -8.61 -7.82
N ALA A 141 7.79 -7.64 -8.16
CA ALA A 141 7.97 -6.83 -9.37
C ALA A 141 9.28 -6.03 -9.41
N LEU A 142 9.81 -5.69 -8.23
CA LEU A 142 11.07 -4.97 -8.05
C LEU A 142 12.24 -5.87 -7.69
N ASP A 143 12.07 -7.21 -7.80
CA ASP A 143 13.08 -8.19 -7.44
C ASP A 143 13.68 -7.94 -6.03
N PHE A 144 12.82 -7.73 -5.02
CA PHE A 144 13.24 -7.43 -3.64
C PHE A 144 14.35 -8.37 -3.14
N TYR A 145 14.21 -9.67 -3.39
CA TYR A 145 15.17 -10.72 -3.03
C TYR A 145 16.55 -10.58 -3.70
N LYS A 146 16.66 -9.85 -4.82
CA LYS A 146 17.94 -9.50 -5.45
C LYS A 146 18.52 -8.21 -4.86
N VAL A 147 17.67 -7.24 -4.54
CA VAL A 147 18.08 -5.97 -3.92
C VAL A 147 18.58 -6.21 -2.49
N PHE A 148 17.91 -7.09 -1.76
CA PHE A 148 18.24 -7.52 -0.41
C PHE A 148 18.40 -9.05 -0.34
N PRO A 149 19.54 -9.60 -0.78
CA PRO A 149 19.79 -11.04 -0.76
C PRO A 149 19.65 -11.63 0.63
N GLY A 150 18.93 -12.75 0.73
CA GLY A 150 18.68 -13.42 2.01
C GLY A 150 17.56 -12.81 2.84
N LEU A 151 16.96 -11.68 2.42
CA LEU A 151 15.80 -11.10 3.07
C LEU A 151 14.49 -11.50 2.38
N SER A 152 13.47 -11.77 3.19
CA SER A 152 12.07 -11.90 2.79
C SER A 152 11.30 -10.67 3.26
N CYS A 153 10.17 -10.34 2.63
CA CYS A 153 9.36 -9.21 3.08
C CYS A 153 7.90 -9.58 3.31
N HIS A 154 7.36 -9.16 4.45
CA HIS A 154 5.96 -9.29 4.83
C HIS A 154 5.33 -7.91 4.93
N MET A 155 4.29 -7.65 4.12
CA MET A 155 3.57 -6.39 4.16
C MET A 155 2.48 -6.44 5.21
N ILE A 156 2.43 -5.44 6.08
CA ILE A 156 1.46 -5.39 7.17
C ILE A 156 0.23 -4.59 6.75
N THR A 157 -0.94 -5.22 6.88
CA THR A 157 -2.22 -4.65 6.45
C THR A 157 -3.34 -4.90 7.45
N LEU A 158 -4.50 -4.29 7.22
CA LEU A 158 -5.67 -4.35 8.12
C LEU A 158 -6.09 -5.80 8.40
N ALA A 159 -6.23 -6.16 9.68
CA ALA A 159 -6.62 -7.50 10.10
C ALA A 159 -7.97 -7.96 9.52
N GLY A 160 -8.90 -7.02 9.28
CA GLY A 160 -10.22 -7.29 8.70
C GLY A 160 -10.17 -7.99 7.34
N HIS A 161 -9.15 -7.72 6.51
CA HIS A 161 -8.97 -8.39 5.21
C HIS A 161 -8.89 -9.92 5.34
N PHE A 162 -8.36 -10.43 6.46
CA PHE A 162 -8.17 -11.85 6.69
C PHE A 162 -9.45 -12.59 7.14
N MET A 163 -10.53 -11.84 7.41
CA MET A 163 -11.86 -12.36 7.71
C MET A 163 -12.74 -12.50 6.47
N VAL A 164 -12.31 -11.97 5.33
CA VAL A 164 -13.08 -11.99 4.09
C VAL A 164 -12.75 -13.24 3.28
N PRO A 165 -13.71 -14.15 3.02
CA PRO A 165 -13.45 -15.39 2.30
C PRO A 165 -12.94 -15.09 0.89
N LEU A 166 -12.03 -15.92 0.37
CA LEU A 166 -11.34 -15.81 -0.92
C LEU A 166 -10.39 -14.60 -1.04
N PHE A 167 -10.79 -13.41 -0.56
CA PHE A 167 -9.94 -12.24 -0.54
C PHE A 167 -8.73 -12.43 0.40
N ARG A 168 -8.97 -13.01 1.59
CA ARG A 168 -7.90 -13.34 2.55
C ARG A 168 -6.78 -14.17 1.91
N ASP A 169 -7.13 -15.10 1.04
CA ASP A 169 -6.16 -16.05 0.47
C ASP A 169 -5.22 -15.34 -0.51
N LEU A 170 -5.74 -14.37 -1.26
CA LEU A 170 -4.91 -13.54 -2.13
C LEU A 170 -3.97 -12.64 -1.31
N VAL A 171 -4.47 -12.02 -0.24
CA VAL A 171 -3.65 -11.17 0.65
C VAL A 171 -2.55 -11.99 1.32
N LEU A 172 -2.88 -13.18 1.83
CA LEU A 172 -1.92 -14.12 2.43
C LEU A 172 -0.88 -14.58 1.40
N ALA A 173 -1.32 -14.94 0.18
CA ALA A 173 -0.45 -15.38 -0.90
C ALA A 173 0.57 -14.30 -1.33
N LEU A 174 0.20 -13.03 -1.25
CA LEU A 174 1.09 -11.88 -1.48
C LEU A 174 2.06 -11.62 -0.31
N GLY A 175 1.99 -12.42 0.77
CA GLY A 175 2.81 -12.26 1.97
C GLY A 175 2.27 -11.20 2.93
N GLY A 176 0.98 -10.87 2.83
CA GLY A 176 0.30 -9.97 3.74
C GLY A 176 0.10 -10.60 5.12
N CYS A 177 0.35 -9.83 6.16
CA CYS A 177 0.11 -10.19 7.56
C CYS A 177 -0.70 -9.10 8.28
N ALA A 178 -1.34 -9.46 9.39
CA ALA A 178 -2.22 -8.55 10.12
C ALA A 178 -1.45 -7.46 10.87
N SER A 179 -2.00 -6.25 10.91
CA SER A 179 -1.48 -5.09 11.65
C SER A 179 -1.74 -5.17 13.16
N SER A 180 -1.37 -6.29 13.79
CA SER A 180 -1.44 -6.49 15.24
C SER A 180 -0.05 -6.60 15.85
N GLN A 181 0.09 -6.20 17.11
CA GLN A 181 1.36 -6.37 17.84
C GLN A 181 1.81 -7.83 17.89
N GLU A 182 0.88 -8.76 18.04
CA GLU A 182 1.16 -10.20 18.02
C GLU A 182 1.83 -10.62 16.70
N SER A 183 1.26 -10.24 15.56
CA SER A 183 1.80 -10.57 14.23
C SER A 183 3.21 -10.00 14.03
N LEU A 184 3.41 -8.74 14.41
CA LEU A 184 4.71 -8.09 14.30
C LEU A 184 5.77 -8.77 15.17
N LEU A 185 5.44 -9.08 16.43
CA LEU A 185 6.37 -9.77 17.33
C LEU A 185 6.67 -11.19 16.87
N TYR A 186 5.67 -11.91 16.33
CA TYR A 186 5.87 -13.23 15.74
C TYR A 186 6.87 -13.18 14.59
N LEU A 187 6.67 -12.27 13.63
CA LEU A 187 7.51 -12.13 12.44
C LEU A 187 8.94 -11.66 12.76
N LEU A 188 9.10 -10.87 13.82
CA LEU A 188 10.39 -10.30 14.23
C LEU A 188 11.16 -11.19 15.22
N ASP A 189 10.58 -12.30 15.69
CA ASP A 189 11.22 -13.18 16.65
C ASP A 189 12.46 -13.87 16.08
N THR A 190 13.63 -13.48 16.62
CA THR A 190 14.95 -13.97 16.20
C THR A 190 15.18 -15.45 16.47
N LYS A 191 14.38 -16.08 17.34
CA LYS A 191 14.43 -17.53 17.58
C LYS A 191 13.69 -18.33 16.50
N ARG A 192 12.79 -17.68 15.76
CA ARG A 192 11.93 -18.31 14.76
C ARG A 192 12.37 -18.00 13.33
N HIS A 193 12.84 -16.77 13.13
CA HIS A 193 13.10 -16.24 11.80
C HIS A 193 14.44 -15.52 11.74
N GLN A 194 15.04 -15.55 10.56
CA GLN A 194 16.17 -14.73 10.16
C GLN A 194 15.85 -14.13 8.79
N GLY A 195 16.25 -12.88 8.57
CA GLY A 195 16.05 -12.19 7.30
C GLY A 195 14.64 -11.68 7.05
N ASN A 196 13.73 -11.70 8.03
CA ASN A 196 12.39 -11.14 7.83
C ASN A 196 12.44 -9.60 7.83
N CYS A 197 11.91 -8.98 6.78
CA CYS A 197 11.60 -7.55 6.73
C CYS A 197 10.10 -7.33 6.88
N VAL A 198 9.69 -6.72 7.97
CA VAL A 198 8.28 -6.45 8.27
C VAL A 198 7.94 -5.02 7.86
N ALA A 199 7.25 -4.84 6.74
CA ALA A 199 6.92 -3.53 6.18
C ALA A 199 5.60 -3.00 6.74
N LEU A 200 5.69 -2.04 7.65
CA LEU A 200 4.57 -1.40 8.33
C LEU A 200 4.39 0.04 7.85
N ILE A 201 3.21 0.37 7.33
CA ILE A 201 2.81 1.76 7.10
C ILE A 201 2.40 2.38 8.44
N VAL A 202 3.27 3.22 9.01
CA VAL A 202 3.14 3.68 10.41
C VAL A 202 1.92 4.58 10.63
N GLY A 203 1.65 5.50 9.72
CA GLY A 203 0.50 6.40 9.80
C GLY A 203 -0.85 5.67 9.63
N GLY A 204 -0.82 4.53 8.92
CA GLY A 204 -1.98 3.68 8.63
C GLY A 204 -3.10 4.43 7.91
N ALA A 205 -4.33 3.92 8.05
CA ALA A 205 -5.51 4.50 7.41
C ALA A 205 -5.74 5.98 7.76
N ALA A 206 -5.34 6.44 8.94
CA ALA A 206 -5.49 7.84 9.33
C ALA A 206 -4.67 8.78 8.42
N GLU A 207 -3.45 8.38 8.06
CA GLU A 207 -2.55 9.18 7.21
C GLU A 207 -3.07 9.25 5.78
N ALA A 208 -3.77 8.21 5.32
CA ALA A 208 -4.38 8.18 3.99
C ALA A 208 -5.37 9.35 3.77
N LEU A 209 -6.04 9.84 4.83
CA LEU A 209 -6.96 10.98 4.72
C LEU A 209 -6.24 12.31 4.45
N ASP A 210 -4.94 12.41 4.73
CA ASP A 210 -4.11 13.61 4.49
C ASP A 210 -3.30 13.52 3.19
N SER A 211 -3.51 12.48 2.39
CA SER A 211 -2.82 12.27 1.12
C SER A 211 -3.34 13.20 0.03
N HIS A 212 -2.63 14.31 -0.20
CA HIS A 212 -2.90 15.26 -1.29
C HIS A 212 -1.67 15.44 -2.20
N PRO A 213 -1.85 15.60 -3.52
CA PRO A 213 -0.74 15.81 -4.45
C PRO A 213 0.18 16.96 -4.03
N GLY A 214 1.48 16.74 -4.12
CA GLY A 214 2.50 17.72 -3.71
C GLY A 214 2.63 17.95 -2.20
N GLU A 215 1.75 17.38 -1.38
CA GLU A 215 1.82 17.45 0.08
C GLU A 215 2.45 16.18 0.65
N TYR A 216 3.39 16.35 1.59
CA TYR A 216 4.04 15.25 2.30
C TYR A 216 3.76 15.38 3.78
N LYS A 217 2.54 15.01 4.18
CA LYS A 217 2.08 14.98 5.57
C LYS A 217 2.08 13.54 6.06
N VAL A 218 2.80 13.26 7.15
CA VAL A 218 2.89 11.93 7.75
C VAL A 218 2.48 11.95 9.21
N ILE A 219 1.70 10.96 9.64
CA ILE A 219 1.26 10.81 11.03
C ILE A 219 2.32 9.99 11.76
N LEU A 220 3.17 10.67 12.53
CA LEU A 220 4.27 10.05 13.26
C LEU A 220 4.43 10.59 14.69
N SER A 221 4.06 11.85 14.97
CA SER A 221 4.38 12.55 16.23
C SER A 221 3.96 11.75 17.48
N ARG A 222 2.77 11.14 17.42
CA ARG A 222 2.17 10.35 18.52
C ARG A 222 2.27 8.84 18.29
N ARG A 223 2.78 8.38 17.14
CA ARG A 223 2.81 6.96 16.76
C ARG A 223 4.04 6.27 17.34
N LYS A 224 4.01 5.94 18.63
CA LYS A 224 5.12 5.25 19.32
C LYS A 224 4.99 3.71 19.35
N GLY A 225 3.92 3.16 18.78
CA GLY A 225 3.65 1.72 18.82
C GLY A 225 4.71 0.86 18.12
N PHE A 226 5.19 1.30 16.95
CA PHE A 226 6.22 0.58 16.20
C PHE A 226 7.58 0.60 16.92
N ILE A 227 7.91 1.70 17.61
CA ILE A 227 9.09 1.81 18.48
C ILE A 227 9.02 0.77 19.61
N ARG A 228 7.86 0.66 20.28
CA ARG A 228 7.64 -0.35 21.33
C ARG A 228 7.79 -1.77 20.81
N VAL A 229 7.38 -2.05 19.57
CA VAL A 229 7.54 -3.36 18.93
C VAL A 229 9.02 -3.64 18.63
N ALA A 230 9.75 -2.66 18.08
CA ALA A 230 11.19 -2.79 17.83
C ALA A 230 11.98 -3.06 19.11
N LEU A 231 11.74 -2.29 20.17
CA LEU A 231 12.37 -2.50 21.49
C LEU A 231 12.07 -3.90 22.05
N LYS A 232 10.81 -4.35 21.99
CA LYS A 232 10.42 -5.68 22.49
C LYS A 232 11.03 -6.84 21.70
N SER A 233 11.24 -6.67 20.40
CA SER A 233 11.78 -7.72 19.52
C SER A 233 13.29 -7.65 19.35
N GLY A 234 13.92 -6.52 19.70
CA GLY A 234 15.30 -6.22 19.36
C GLY A 234 15.52 -5.97 17.86
N ALA A 235 14.45 -5.84 17.07
CA ALA A 235 14.55 -5.69 15.62
C ALA A 235 14.94 -4.26 15.22
N PRO A 236 15.98 -4.07 14.38
CA PRO A 236 16.36 -2.75 13.91
C PRO A 236 15.23 -2.07 13.11
N LEU A 237 15.06 -0.77 13.37
CA LEU A 237 14.11 0.10 12.71
C LEU A 237 14.69 0.63 11.40
N VAL A 238 13.99 0.47 10.29
CA VAL A 238 14.45 0.91 8.97
C VAL A 238 13.50 1.99 8.45
N PRO A 239 13.93 3.26 8.37
CA PRO A 239 13.14 4.30 7.73
C PRO A 239 13.00 4.01 6.23
N VAL A 240 11.77 3.98 5.74
CA VAL A 240 11.45 3.79 4.33
C VAL A 240 10.53 4.89 3.85
N PHE A 241 10.88 5.54 2.73
CA PHE A 241 10.11 6.65 2.18
C PHE A 241 9.77 6.45 0.70
N SER A 242 8.51 6.64 0.30
CA SER A 242 8.02 6.52 -1.07
C SER A 242 7.70 7.88 -1.67
N PHE A 243 8.63 8.42 -2.47
CA PHE A 243 8.45 9.68 -3.19
C PHE A 243 7.50 9.51 -4.38
N GLY A 244 6.60 10.48 -4.59
CA GLY A 244 5.58 10.45 -5.66
C GLY A 244 4.31 9.67 -5.29
N GLU A 245 4.25 9.05 -4.12
CA GLU A 245 3.09 8.27 -3.65
C GLU A 245 1.81 9.13 -3.55
N THR A 246 1.93 10.38 -3.10
CA THR A 246 0.76 11.28 -2.93
C THR A 246 0.23 11.83 -4.25
N ASP A 247 0.98 11.71 -5.34
CA ASP A 247 0.64 12.28 -6.65
C ASP A 247 -0.20 11.33 -7.54
N VAL A 248 -0.39 10.08 -7.11
CA VAL A 248 -1.13 9.07 -7.89
C VAL A 248 -2.65 9.20 -7.81
N PHE A 249 -3.17 9.96 -6.84
CA PHE A 249 -4.59 10.27 -6.70
C PHE A 249 -4.78 11.72 -6.27
N ARG A 250 -5.97 12.27 -6.54
CA ARG A 250 -6.34 13.66 -6.26
C ARG A 250 -7.65 13.72 -5.47
N PRO A 251 -7.71 13.15 -4.26
CA PRO A 251 -8.96 13.13 -3.49
C PRO A 251 -9.51 14.56 -3.28
N PRO A 252 -10.82 14.71 -3.04
CA PRO A 252 -11.40 16.00 -2.71
C PRO A 252 -10.70 16.63 -1.50
N SER A 253 -10.56 17.96 -1.53
CA SER A 253 -10.07 18.70 -0.36
C SER A 253 -10.95 18.41 0.86
N ASN A 254 -10.33 18.01 1.95
CA ASN A 254 -11.00 17.60 3.19
C ASN A 254 -10.32 18.23 4.44
N PRO A 255 -10.34 19.57 4.59
CA PRO A 255 -9.79 20.26 5.77
C PRO A 255 -10.35 19.70 7.09
N HIS A 256 -9.60 19.82 8.18
CA HIS A 256 -9.96 19.19 9.47
C HIS A 256 -11.31 19.62 10.04
N ASP A 257 -11.75 20.83 9.73
CA ASP A 257 -13.03 21.42 10.15
C ASP A 257 -14.21 21.06 9.23
N SER A 258 -13.94 20.50 8.04
CA SER A 258 -14.94 20.14 7.04
C SER A 258 -15.87 19.00 7.47
N LEU A 259 -17.10 19.00 6.96
CA LEU A 259 -18.07 17.92 7.18
C LEU A 259 -17.57 16.58 6.61
N LEU A 260 -16.92 16.62 5.44
CA LEU A 260 -16.33 15.45 4.81
C LEU A 260 -15.29 14.81 5.73
N ARG A 261 -14.35 15.59 6.28
CA ARG A 261 -13.36 15.05 7.20
C ARG A 261 -13.99 14.47 8.46
N LYS A 262 -14.96 15.16 9.06
CA LYS A 262 -15.67 14.66 10.26
C LYS A 262 -16.35 13.32 10.01
N PHE A 263 -16.99 13.16 8.85
CA PHE A 263 -17.56 11.87 8.43
C PHE A 263 -16.47 10.80 8.25
N GLN A 264 -15.41 11.11 7.50
CA GLN A 264 -14.30 10.19 7.24
C GLN A 264 -13.65 9.68 8.52
N GLU A 265 -13.35 10.58 9.46
CA GLU A 265 -12.77 10.23 10.76
C GLU A 265 -13.71 9.38 11.60
N ARG A 266 -15.01 9.73 11.65
CA ARG A 266 -15.99 8.92 12.38
C ARG A 266 -16.10 7.52 11.81
N PHE A 267 -16.16 7.37 10.49
CA PHE A 267 -16.22 6.06 9.85
C PHE A 267 -14.94 5.25 10.11
N ARG A 268 -13.77 5.88 10.02
CA ARG A 268 -12.47 5.27 10.33
C ARG A 268 -12.36 4.80 11.77
N GLN A 269 -12.86 5.59 12.73
CA GLN A 269 -12.85 5.22 14.14
C GLN A 269 -13.74 4.01 14.43
N LEU A 270 -14.85 3.85 13.69
CA LEU A 270 -15.78 2.74 13.85
C LEU A 270 -15.33 1.46 13.16
N THR A 271 -14.72 1.57 11.97
CA THR A 271 -14.45 0.42 11.09
C THR A 271 -12.97 0.10 10.91
N GLY A 272 -12.08 1.03 11.27
CA GLY A 272 -10.64 0.97 10.93
C GLY A 272 -10.32 1.38 9.49
N ILE A 273 -11.32 1.59 8.63
CA ILE A 273 -11.16 1.90 7.20
C ILE A 273 -11.35 3.40 6.97
N SER A 274 -10.48 4.03 6.19
CA SER A 274 -10.66 5.42 5.78
C SER A 274 -11.44 5.51 4.48
N PRO A 275 -12.67 6.05 4.48
CA PRO A 275 -13.44 6.16 3.25
C PRO A 275 -12.84 7.28 2.40
N LEU A 276 -12.08 6.88 1.39
CA LEU A 276 -11.41 7.78 0.45
C LEU A 276 -12.12 7.72 -0.90
N PHE A 277 -12.15 8.86 -1.58
CA PHE A 277 -12.59 8.96 -2.96
C PHE A 277 -11.33 9.09 -3.84
N PRO A 278 -10.79 7.98 -4.36
CA PRO A 278 -9.58 7.99 -5.17
C PRO A 278 -9.88 8.57 -6.55
N ILE A 279 -9.84 9.90 -6.67
CA ILE A 279 -10.02 10.57 -7.95
C ILE A 279 -8.71 10.47 -8.73
N GLY A 280 -8.72 9.67 -9.78
CA GLY A 280 -7.67 9.55 -10.77
C GLY A 280 -8.20 9.89 -12.16
N ARG A 281 -7.88 9.04 -13.13
CA ARG A 281 -8.31 9.11 -14.53
C ARG A 281 -9.24 7.95 -14.90
N GLY A 282 -9.78 7.98 -16.11
CA GLY A 282 -10.55 6.87 -16.67
C GLY A 282 -9.65 5.81 -17.31
N VAL A 283 -10.22 4.65 -17.64
CA VAL A 283 -9.49 3.63 -18.42
C VAL A 283 -9.24 4.13 -19.84
N PHE A 284 -10.28 4.70 -20.48
CA PHE A 284 -10.27 5.17 -21.87
C PHE A 284 -10.17 6.69 -22.03
N GLN A 285 -10.13 7.45 -20.93
CA GLN A 285 -9.95 8.91 -20.92
C GLN A 285 -9.08 9.36 -19.73
N TYR A 286 -8.61 10.60 -19.75
CA TYR A 286 -7.62 11.16 -18.83
C TYR A 286 -8.15 12.22 -17.85
N THR A 287 -9.45 12.51 -17.86
CA THR A 287 -10.09 13.59 -17.08
C THR A 287 -10.54 13.14 -15.69
N PHE A 288 -11.25 12.00 -15.56
CA PHE A 288 -11.82 11.57 -14.26
C PHE A 288 -11.97 10.05 -14.16
N GLY A 289 -12.00 9.50 -12.95
CA GLY A 289 -12.28 8.08 -12.72
C GLY A 289 -11.54 7.57 -11.49
N VAL A 290 -11.55 6.25 -11.30
CA VAL A 290 -10.88 5.60 -10.16
C VAL A 290 -9.51 5.04 -10.50
N LEU A 291 -9.11 5.06 -11.79
CA LEU A 291 -7.78 4.55 -12.17
C LEU A 291 -6.71 5.57 -11.74
N PRO A 292 -5.69 5.18 -10.97
CA PRO A 292 -4.65 6.12 -10.53
C PRO A 292 -3.99 6.90 -11.66
N MET A 293 -3.52 8.10 -11.35
CA MET A 293 -2.68 8.89 -12.23
C MET A 293 -1.37 8.14 -12.51
N ARG A 294 -0.87 8.32 -13.73
CA ARG A 294 0.38 7.71 -14.14
C ARG A 294 1.56 8.59 -13.70
N ALA A 295 2.03 8.37 -12.48
CA ALA A 295 3.17 9.09 -11.89
C ALA A 295 4.26 8.12 -11.40
N PRO A 296 5.54 8.49 -11.46
CA PRO A 296 6.64 7.68 -10.92
C PRO A 296 6.55 7.60 -9.38
N ILE A 297 6.78 6.40 -8.83
CA ILE A 297 6.96 6.21 -7.38
C ILE A 297 8.36 5.65 -7.11
N THR A 298 9.12 6.25 -6.20
CA THR A 298 10.43 5.72 -5.78
C THR A 298 10.46 5.50 -4.28
N THR A 299 10.56 4.23 -3.88
CA THR A 299 10.68 3.80 -2.49
C THR A 299 12.14 3.67 -2.12
N VAL A 300 12.60 4.49 -1.17
CA VAL A 300 13.99 4.52 -0.69
C VAL A 300 14.05 3.89 0.70
N VAL A 301 14.95 2.92 0.87
CA VAL A 301 15.25 2.25 2.13
C VAL A 301 16.53 2.85 2.70
N ARG A 302 16.46 3.43 3.91
CA ARG A 302 17.61 4.04 4.60
C ARG A 302 18.28 3.10 5.59
N LYS A 303 19.49 3.46 6.04
CA LYS A 303 20.20 2.82 7.15
C LYS A 303 19.32 2.65 8.39
N ASN A 304 19.37 1.44 8.95
CA ASN A 304 18.66 1.06 10.15
C ASN A 304 19.14 1.84 11.39
N LEU A 305 18.26 1.89 12.38
CA LEU A 305 18.49 2.34 13.74
C LEU A 305 18.29 1.12 14.65
N ASP A 306 19.34 0.72 15.35
CA ASP A 306 19.26 -0.39 16.29
C ASP A 306 18.54 0.09 17.57
N PRO A 307 17.47 -0.61 18.03
CA PRO A 307 16.85 -0.29 19.31
C PRO A 307 17.82 -0.68 20.43
N THR A 308 18.43 0.32 21.08
CA THR A 308 19.21 0.17 22.32
C THR A 308 18.27 0.22 23.53
N ASP A 309 18.79 0.06 24.75
CA ASP A 309 18.04 0.24 26.02
C ASP A 309 17.61 1.71 26.27
N GLU A 310 17.40 2.48 25.21
CA GLU A 310 16.92 3.85 25.24
C GLU A 310 15.43 3.93 25.57
N GLU A 311 15.04 5.03 26.21
CA GLU A 311 13.64 5.36 26.39
C GLU A 311 12.94 5.51 25.03
N ILE A 312 11.69 5.04 24.96
CA ILE A 312 10.84 5.07 23.74
C ILE A 312 10.86 6.44 23.06
N ASP A 313 10.92 7.52 23.84
CA ASP A 313 10.84 8.88 23.34
C ASP A 313 12.14 9.36 22.69
N SER A 314 13.29 8.94 23.23
CA SER A 314 14.60 9.19 22.62
C SER A 314 14.70 8.48 21.27
N LEU A 315 14.40 7.17 21.25
CA LEU A 315 14.47 6.36 20.04
C LEU A 315 13.48 6.85 18.97
N HIS A 316 12.28 7.27 19.38
CA HIS A 316 11.30 7.89 18.49
C HIS A 316 11.78 9.22 17.92
N ALA A 317 12.39 10.08 18.74
CA ALA A 317 12.95 11.35 18.29
C ALA A 317 14.11 11.16 17.30
N GLU A 318 15.02 10.21 17.56
CA GLU A 318 16.10 9.88 16.63
C GLU A 318 15.54 9.30 15.33
N PHE A 319 14.59 8.35 15.40
CA PHE A 319 13.94 7.81 14.21
C PHE A 319 13.31 8.93 13.36
N THR A 320 12.59 9.85 14.02
CA THR A 320 11.94 11.00 13.39
C THR A 320 12.97 11.88 12.68
N LYS A 321 14.09 12.20 13.34
CA LYS A 321 15.19 12.97 12.73
C LYS A 321 15.74 12.25 11.49
N ARG A 322 16.01 10.95 11.57
CA ARG A 322 16.52 10.16 10.43
C ARG A 322 15.54 10.10 9.26
N LEU A 323 14.23 10.11 9.53
CA LEU A 323 13.19 10.18 8.50
C LEU A 323 13.18 11.54 7.81
N ILE A 324 13.28 12.64 8.56
CA ILE A 324 13.39 14.00 8.00
C ILE A 324 14.66 14.10 7.15
N ASP A 325 15.80 13.64 7.67
CA ASP A 325 17.06 13.64 6.93
C ASP A 325 16.96 12.81 5.65
N LEU A 326 16.16 11.73 5.63
CA LEU A 326 15.95 10.89 4.44
C LEU A 326 15.17 11.67 3.41
N PHE A 327 14.09 12.31 3.84
CA PHE A 327 13.28 13.12 2.97
C PHE A 327 14.11 14.25 2.34
N GLU A 328 14.81 15.04 3.16
CA GLU A 328 15.58 16.19 2.71
C GLU A 328 16.73 15.82 1.78
N ALA A 329 17.44 14.70 2.05
CA ALA A 329 18.55 14.26 1.20
C ALA A 329 18.13 13.72 -0.17
N GLU A 330 16.90 13.20 -0.29
CA GLU A 330 16.44 12.50 -1.50
C GLU A 330 15.39 13.29 -2.30
N LYS A 331 14.68 14.26 -1.70
CA LYS A 331 13.54 14.95 -2.33
C LYS A 331 13.89 15.63 -3.65
N SER A 332 15.11 16.18 -3.79
CA SER A 332 15.55 16.84 -5.02
C SER A 332 15.69 15.91 -6.22
N LYS A 333 15.89 14.61 -5.98
CA LYS A 333 16.05 13.60 -7.03
C LYS A 333 14.70 13.14 -7.61
N TYR A 334 13.64 13.19 -6.80
CA TYR A 334 12.38 12.51 -7.13
C TYR A 334 11.17 13.45 -7.19
N LEU A 335 11.24 14.63 -6.58
CA LEU A 335 10.13 15.58 -6.53
C LEU A 335 10.36 16.77 -7.44
N LYS A 336 9.31 17.18 -8.16
CA LYS A 336 9.29 18.45 -8.88
C LYS A 336 9.05 19.58 -7.89
N ASN A 337 9.69 20.73 -8.10
CA ASN A 337 9.57 21.91 -7.23
C ASN A 337 9.90 21.59 -5.75
N TYR A 338 10.86 20.70 -5.52
CA TYR A 338 11.21 20.18 -4.19
C TYR A 338 11.59 21.27 -3.16
N GLU A 339 12.02 22.45 -3.65
CA GLU A 339 12.38 23.62 -2.83
C GLU A 339 11.19 24.13 -2.01
N ASN A 340 9.97 23.98 -2.54
CA ASN A 340 8.73 24.39 -1.88
C ASN A 340 8.05 23.25 -1.11
N ILE A 341 8.66 22.07 -1.11
CA ILE A 341 8.09 20.86 -0.48
C ILE A 341 8.86 20.56 0.79
N GLN A 342 8.12 20.41 1.88
CA GLN A 342 8.62 20.03 3.19
C GLN A 342 7.86 18.80 3.70
N LEU A 343 8.57 17.95 4.45
CA LEU A 343 7.93 16.87 5.19
C LEU A 343 7.28 17.45 6.45
N ILE A 344 5.97 17.33 6.54
CA ILE A 344 5.18 17.75 7.70
C ILE A 344 4.88 16.52 8.54
N ILE A 345 5.29 16.56 9.80
CA ILE A 345 5.04 15.49 10.76
C ILE A 345 3.87 15.90 11.67
N THR A 346 2.83 15.08 11.69
CA THR A 346 1.62 15.28 12.49
C THR A 346 1.42 14.22 13.56
#